data_AF-A0A7K1ACH4-F1
#
_entry.id   AF-A0A7K1ACH4-F1
#
_cell.length_a   1.000
_cell.length_b   1.000
_cell.length_c   1.000
_cell.angle_alpha   90.00
_cell.angle_beta   90.00
_cell.angle_gamma   90.00
#
_symmetry.space_group_name_H-M   'P 1'
#
loop_
_entity.id
_entity.type
_entity.pdbx_description
1 polymer ?
#
loop_
_entity_poly.entity_id
_entity_poly.type
_entity_poly.pdbx_seq_one_letter_code
_entity_poly.pdbx_strand_id
1 'polypeptide(L)'
;MKRQIRSSRASVVIVLFLSLVACSSSDSGTVTSGPAGTEVPDTSLPSESSLLAGSASASVLPTVNGTTDYLLEAPGWSDTIAPNDIGVYVKTFDQGSVDVGNGEGDGSWVHDDIRATAIALDNNGERAILVGVDVYMIFSSDADEIERRAQVLLPADWQGVPIMVNATHNHHGPDSAFSINDDWYSHMADVIAGVVSDAVSDLQPAVARAATGVHRFGVSDGRDPIVFDPRLNVLALTSQDRAPIATVVQWNSHPETTLGWEPPDVPNLAAICVEKGWDADSCSADGRYFTADYPGVLREHLQAQGFGDILYLNGAVGSQIGPGDADVWKITDTHPVGNGWTAPEGAEPVLGCDDLQCRNLARTEAIGTQLSQAVIDLVSKAQPITVDKVEFTTQPFYTKLTNIGFRLLIGDGDLAWKAPMLYTCEPGQPESDATCASDDGVLEVDPVLTPLTDSEIRVGDVLKTRISFLDLGPVGFIFMPGELPPELVVGLPSDFDTNTSKYYLEGPGLHAEGVDYDIPGYLMSLVQRDVLFTVGLGTEELGYWVPVSEYRLK
;
A
#
# COMPACT_ATOMS: atom_id res chain seq x y z
N MET A 1 2.90 -17.01 -25.27
CA MET A 1 2.44 -18.37 -24.93
C MET A 1 2.79 -18.61 -23.45
N LYS A 2 1.97 -18.06 -22.53
CA LYS A 2 2.22 -18.05 -21.07
C LYS A 2 2.00 -19.46 -20.52
N ARG A 3 2.98 -20.03 -19.82
CA ARG A 3 2.83 -21.32 -19.11
C ARG A 3 3.06 -21.09 -17.63
N GLN A 4 1.94 -21.10 -16.89
CA GLN A 4 1.85 -21.13 -15.44
C GLN A 4 2.73 -22.24 -14.85
N ILE A 5 3.54 -21.90 -13.84
CA ILE A 5 4.16 -22.87 -12.95
C ILE A 5 3.28 -22.95 -11.70
N ARG A 6 2.28 -23.85 -11.73
CA ARG A 6 1.55 -24.29 -10.53
C ARG A 6 2.40 -25.32 -9.78
N SER A 7 2.80 -25.00 -8.55
CA SER A 7 3.48 -25.92 -7.63
C SER A 7 2.46 -26.85 -6.97
N SER A 8 2.59 -28.15 -7.21
CA SER A 8 1.72 -29.19 -6.67
C SER A 8 2.18 -29.71 -5.30
N ARG A 9 1.25 -29.76 -4.35
CA ARG A 9 1.36 -30.45 -3.04
C ARG A 9 1.77 -31.93 -3.18
N ALA A 10 2.65 -32.40 -2.29
CA ALA A 10 2.81 -33.81 -1.97
C ALA A 10 3.02 -34.00 -0.46
N SER A 11 2.00 -34.53 0.20
CA SER A 11 2.01 -35.07 1.57
C SER A 11 2.89 -36.32 1.67
N VAL A 12 3.41 -36.65 2.87
CA VAL A 12 3.39 -38.00 3.52
C VAL A 12 4.38 -38.14 4.71
N VAL A 13 3.78 -38.40 5.89
CA VAL A 13 4.13 -39.38 6.98
C VAL A 13 5.23 -39.10 8.03
N ILE A 14 4.73 -38.67 9.20
CA ILE A 14 4.88 -39.15 10.60
C ILE A 14 5.96 -40.21 10.91
N VAL A 15 6.85 -39.90 11.87
CA VAL A 15 7.38 -40.84 12.88
C VAL A 15 7.55 -40.14 14.25
N LEU A 16 6.88 -40.66 15.29
CA LEU A 16 7.05 -40.37 16.72
C LEU A 16 8.37 -40.95 17.28
N PHE A 17 8.97 -40.34 18.32
CA PHE A 17 9.26 -40.99 19.63
C PHE A 17 9.81 -40.03 20.71
N LEU A 18 9.01 -39.87 21.77
CA LEU A 18 9.26 -39.75 23.23
C LEU A 18 10.44 -38.96 23.87
N SER A 19 10.01 -37.96 24.65
CA SER A 19 10.21 -37.73 26.11
C SER A 19 11.59 -37.45 26.69
N LEU A 20 11.69 -36.34 27.45
CA LEU A 20 12.05 -36.35 28.88
C LEU A 20 11.71 -35.02 29.57
N VAL A 21 11.45 -35.14 30.87
CA VAL A 21 10.84 -34.20 31.83
C VAL A 21 11.90 -33.50 32.68
N ALA A 22 11.69 -32.22 33.00
CA ALA A 22 12.01 -31.59 34.30
C ALA A 22 11.42 -30.15 34.27
N CYS A 23 10.39 -29.80 35.05
CA CYS A 23 10.46 -29.20 36.39
C CYS A 23 11.51 -28.08 36.48
N SER A 24 11.29 -26.86 36.98
CA SER A 24 10.20 -26.15 37.68
C SER A 24 10.88 -24.91 38.25
N SER A 25 10.25 -23.73 38.26
CA SER A 25 10.08 -22.86 39.44
C SER A 25 9.88 -21.40 39.03
N SER A 26 8.74 -20.89 39.49
CA SER A 26 8.39 -19.49 39.70
C SER A 26 9.49 -18.67 40.38
N ASP A 27 9.57 -17.38 40.05
CA ASP A 27 9.49 -16.40 41.12
C ASP A 27 8.90 -15.07 40.66
N SER A 28 7.96 -14.61 41.49
CA SER A 28 7.20 -13.38 41.42
C SER A 28 8.00 -12.22 42.04
N GLY A 29 8.08 -11.09 41.36
CA GLY A 29 8.68 -9.86 41.88
C GLY A 29 7.77 -8.66 41.65
N THR A 30 6.76 -8.50 42.51
CA THR A 30 5.95 -7.29 42.63
C THR A 30 6.77 -6.19 43.29
N VAL A 31 6.91 -5.03 42.65
CA VAL A 31 7.35 -3.79 43.31
C VAL A 31 6.28 -2.72 43.12
N THR A 32 5.65 -2.38 44.24
CA THR A 32 4.73 -1.27 44.43
C THR A 32 5.51 0.02 44.72
N SER A 33 5.22 1.10 44.01
CA SER A 33 5.48 2.47 44.48
C SER A 33 4.30 3.38 44.13
N GLY A 34 3.82 4.12 45.14
CA GLY A 34 2.54 4.85 45.20
C GLY A 34 2.43 6.14 44.38
N PRO A 35 1.33 6.89 44.57
CA PRO A 35 0.77 7.78 43.56
C PRO A 35 1.51 9.13 43.49
N ALA A 36 2.00 9.46 42.29
CA ALA A 36 2.33 10.83 41.92
C ALA A 36 1.04 11.64 41.74
N GLY A 37 1.09 12.91 42.12
CA GLY A 37 -0.07 13.81 42.16
C GLY A 37 -0.82 13.89 40.84
N THR A 38 -2.14 13.94 40.93
CA THR A 38 -3.03 14.32 39.85
C THR A 38 -2.74 15.76 39.42
N GLU A 39 -1.96 15.92 38.34
CA GLU A 39 -2.05 17.10 37.51
C GLU A 39 -3.42 17.09 36.82
N VAL A 40 -4.17 18.17 37.04
CA VAL A 40 -5.39 18.43 36.30
C VAL A 40 -4.97 18.69 34.85
N PRO A 41 -5.52 17.98 33.85
CA PRO A 41 -5.21 18.25 32.46
C PRO A 41 -5.55 19.71 32.15
N ASP A 42 -4.59 20.43 31.60
CA ASP A 42 -4.82 21.76 31.07
C ASP A 42 -5.79 21.62 29.88
N THR A 43 -7.06 21.98 30.11
CA THR A 43 -8.10 21.98 29.08
C THR A 43 -8.11 23.27 28.27
N SER A 44 -7.04 24.08 28.32
CA SER A 44 -6.93 25.21 27.42
C SER A 44 -6.72 24.71 25.99
N LEU A 45 -7.66 25.06 25.11
CA LEU A 45 -7.48 24.89 23.67
C LEU A 45 -6.17 25.59 23.29
N PRO A 46 -5.28 24.94 22.52
CA PRO A 46 -4.13 25.61 21.94
C PRO A 46 -4.60 26.91 21.26
N SER A 47 -3.82 27.98 21.39
CA SER A 47 -4.05 29.24 20.65
C SER A 47 -4.44 28.93 19.21
N GLU A 48 -5.46 29.62 18.66
CA GLU A 48 -6.01 29.40 17.31
C GLU A 48 -4.97 28.80 16.37
N SER A 49 -5.09 27.50 16.09
CA SER A 49 -4.16 26.83 15.19
C SER A 49 -4.22 27.52 13.85
N SER A 50 -3.05 27.98 13.37
CA SER A 50 -2.89 28.52 12.02
C SER A 50 -2.91 27.45 10.93
N LEU A 51 -3.08 26.17 11.31
CA LEU A 51 -3.21 25.08 10.37
C LEU A 51 -4.48 25.25 9.56
N LEU A 52 -4.33 25.29 8.25
CA LEU A 52 -5.41 25.08 7.29
C LEU A 52 -5.26 23.68 6.70
N ALA A 53 -6.39 23.01 6.49
CA ALA A 53 -6.46 21.79 5.72
C ALA A 53 -7.65 21.85 4.77
N GLY A 54 -7.49 21.28 3.60
CA GLY A 54 -8.56 21.06 2.64
C GLY A 54 -8.39 19.68 2.01
N SER A 55 -9.48 19.09 1.54
CA SER A 55 -9.44 17.77 0.93
C SER A 55 -10.39 17.67 -0.24
N ALA A 56 -10.10 16.72 -1.12
CA ALA A 56 -11.02 16.32 -2.16
C ALA A 56 -10.75 14.85 -2.53
N SER A 57 -11.77 14.20 -3.09
CA SER A 57 -11.66 12.83 -3.58
C SER A 57 -12.52 12.63 -4.82
N ALA A 58 -12.03 11.90 -5.82
CA ALA A 58 -12.77 11.60 -7.04
C ALA A 58 -12.45 10.19 -7.56
N SER A 59 -13.40 9.62 -8.29
CA SER A 59 -13.22 8.33 -8.97
C SER A 59 -12.20 8.46 -10.09
N VAL A 60 -11.27 7.52 -10.17
CA VAL A 60 -10.30 7.36 -11.27
C VAL A 60 -10.65 6.15 -12.16
N LEU A 61 -11.82 5.55 -11.97
CA LEU A 61 -12.27 4.47 -12.83
C LEU A 61 -12.46 4.94 -14.28
N PRO A 62 -12.28 4.05 -15.27
CA PRO A 62 -12.64 4.35 -16.65
C PRO A 62 -14.14 4.65 -16.80
N THR A 63 -14.52 5.46 -17.78
CA THR A 63 -15.88 6.01 -17.89
C THR A 63 -16.78 5.20 -18.83
N VAL A 64 -18.09 5.38 -18.70
CA VAL A 64 -19.10 4.96 -19.68
C VAL A 64 -20.00 6.16 -19.97
N ASN A 65 -20.07 6.59 -21.23
CA ASN A 65 -20.75 7.84 -21.62
C ASN A 65 -20.21 9.08 -20.89
N GLY A 66 -18.92 9.09 -20.56
CA GLY A 66 -18.22 10.19 -19.91
C GLY A 66 -18.43 10.30 -18.40
N THR A 67 -19.09 9.33 -17.76
CA THR A 67 -19.31 9.30 -16.30
C THR A 67 -18.95 7.94 -15.69
N THR A 68 -18.93 7.87 -14.36
CA THR A 68 -18.82 6.63 -13.59
C THR A 68 -20.17 6.23 -12.98
N ASP A 69 -21.29 6.66 -13.57
CA ASP A 69 -22.64 6.44 -13.03
C ASP A 69 -23.03 4.96 -12.92
N TYR A 70 -22.33 4.06 -13.61
CA TYR A 70 -22.51 2.61 -13.43
C TYR A 70 -22.20 2.16 -11.98
N LEU A 71 -21.44 2.93 -11.20
CA LEU A 71 -21.23 2.70 -9.77
C LEU A 71 -22.51 2.76 -8.95
N LEU A 72 -23.58 3.41 -9.44
CA LEU A 72 -24.89 3.41 -8.77
C LEU A 72 -25.52 2.01 -8.71
N GLU A 73 -25.05 1.09 -9.57
CA GLU A 73 -25.48 -0.31 -9.61
C GLU A 73 -24.43 -1.26 -9.00
N ALA A 74 -23.26 -0.75 -8.60
CA ALA A 74 -22.22 -1.54 -7.98
C ALA A 74 -22.62 -1.95 -6.55
N PRO A 75 -22.28 -3.17 -6.09
CA PRO A 75 -22.68 -3.66 -4.78
C PRO A 75 -22.02 -2.89 -3.62
N GLY A 76 -20.77 -2.41 -3.80
CA GLY A 76 -20.03 -1.67 -2.79
C GLY A 76 -19.83 -2.45 -1.48
N TRP A 77 -19.59 -1.73 -0.38
CA TRP A 77 -19.42 -2.30 0.95
C TRP A 77 -20.62 -1.94 1.85
N SER A 78 -21.74 -2.63 1.65
CA SER A 78 -22.97 -2.43 2.45
C SER A 78 -23.07 -3.39 3.64
N ASP A 79 -24.00 -3.13 4.58
CA ASP A 79 -24.26 -3.96 5.77
C ASP A 79 -24.54 -5.46 5.48
N THR A 80 -24.79 -5.83 4.22
CA THR A 80 -25.00 -7.23 3.81
C THR A 80 -24.11 -7.56 2.62
N ILE A 81 -22.92 -8.10 2.90
CA ILE A 81 -22.00 -8.55 1.85
C ILE A 81 -22.52 -9.77 1.09
N ALA A 82 -22.41 -9.72 -0.24
CA ALA A 82 -22.48 -10.90 -1.10
C ALA A 82 -21.04 -11.35 -1.39
N PRO A 83 -20.56 -12.47 -0.82
CA PRO A 83 -19.13 -12.81 -0.79
C PRO A 83 -18.48 -13.00 -2.17
N ASN A 84 -19.30 -13.30 -3.20
CA ASN A 84 -18.85 -13.63 -4.54
C ASN A 84 -19.30 -12.61 -5.60
N ASP A 85 -19.97 -11.52 -5.20
CA ASP A 85 -20.48 -10.54 -6.15
C ASP A 85 -19.37 -9.57 -6.55
N ILE A 86 -18.69 -9.82 -7.67
CA ILE A 86 -17.62 -8.96 -8.19
C ILE A 86 -18.11 -7.66 -8.84
N GLY A 87 -19.43 -7.43 -8.82
CA GLY A 87 -20.04 -6.16 -9.12
C GLY A 87 -20.59 -6.01 -10.54
N VAL A 88 -20.79 -4.75 -10.93
CA VAL A 88 -21.51 -4.40 -12.16
C VAL A 88 -20.69 -4.76 -13.38
N TYR A 89 -21.28 -5.52 -14.31
CA TYR A 89 -20.64 -5.84 -15.58
C TYR A 89 -20.61 -4.62 -16.49
N VAL A 90 -19.41 -4.21 -16.90
CA VAL A 90 -19.18 -3.16 -17.88
C VAL A 90 -18.67 -3.78 -19.17
N LYS A 91 -19.52 -3.77 -20.19
CA LYS A 91 -19.20 -4.34 -21.49
C LYS A 91 -18.00 -3.67 -22.16
N THR A 92 -17.97 -2.35 -22.14
CA THR A 92 -16.94 -1.53 -22.80
C THR A 92 -16.87 -0.17 -22.12
N PHE A 93 -15.67 0.24 -21.73
CA PHE A 93 -15.40 1.60 -21.27
C PHE A 93 -15.16 2.54 -22.46
N ASP A 94 -15.32 3.84 -22.24
CA ASP A 94 -15.04 4.86 -23.26
C ASP A 94 -13.57 4.84 -23.71
N GLN A 95 -12.65 4.44 -22.82
CA GLN A 95 -11.22 4.29 -23.09
C GLN A 95 -10.86 2.94 -23.75
N GLY A 96 -11.84 2.05 -23.99
CA GLY A 96 -11.61 0.72 -24.54
C GLY A 96 -11.29 -0.33 -23.48
N SER A 97 -10.36 -1.24 -23.79
CA SER A 97 -9.90 -2.27 -22.84
C SER A 97 -8.99 -1.63 -21.80
N VAL A 98 -9.31 -1.82 -20.54
CA VAL A 98 -8.49 -1.39 -19.41
C VAL A 98 -8.23 -2.63 -18.56
N ASP A 99 -6.95 -2.96 -18.41
CA ASP A 99 -6.53 -4.19 -17.74
C ASP A 99 -6.54 -4.01 -16.21
N VAL A 100 -6.47 -5.09 -15.45
CA VAL A 100 -6.38 -5.07 -13.99
C VAL A 100 -4.90 -5.15 -13.58
N GLY A 101 -4.44 -4.28 -12.67
CA GLY A 101 -3.02 -4.00 -12.40
C GLY A 101 -2.10 -5.20 -12.15
N ASN A 102 -2.57 -6.20 -11.40
CA ASN A 102 -1.87 -7.48 -11.28
C ASN A 102 -2.79 -8.67 -11.56
N GLY A 103 -3.80 -8.43 -12.40
CA GLY A 103 -4.83 -9.38 -12.78
C GLY A 103 -4.71 -9.81 -14.24
N GLU A 104 -5.86 -10.05 -14.85
CA GLU A 104 -6.00 -10.40 -16.25
C GLU A 104 -6.36 -9.16 -17.08
N GLY A 105 -6.11 -9.26 -18.39
CA GLY A 105 -6.50 -8.20 -19.32
C GLY A 105 -8.01 -8.10 -19.48
N ASP A 106 -8.46 -6.94 -19.96
CA ASP A 106 -9.86 -6.62 -20.27
C ASP A 106 -10.79 -6.67 -19.04
N GLY A 107 -10.47 -5.82 -18.05
CA GLY A 107 -11.30 -5.57 -16.87
C GLY A 107 -12.75 -5.29 -17.28
N SER A 108 -13.68 -6.01 -16.67
CA SER A 108 -15.07 -6.12 -17.14
C SER A 108 -16.12 -6.05 -16.04
N TRP A 109 -15.72 -6.04 -14.77
CA TRP A 109 -16.63 -5.82 -13.64
C TRP A 109 -16.10 -4.75 -12.69
N VAL A 110 -17.00 -4.07 -11.99
CA VAL A 110 -16.66 -3.06 -10.98
C VAL A 110 -17.44 -3.32 -9.71
N HIS A 111 -16.73 -3.67 -8.63
CA HIS A 111 -17.29 -3.96 -7.32
C HIS A 111 -17.59 -2.69 -6.52
N ASP A 112 -16.60 -1.80 -6.45
CA ASP A 112 -16.63 -0.55 -5.69
C ASP A 112 -15.71 0.49 -6.36
N ASP A 113 -15.77 1.72 -5.86
CA ASP A 113 -15.08 2.85 -6.48
C ASP A 113 -13.55 2.77 -6.28
N ILE A 114 -12.79 3.17 -7.30
CA ILE A 114 -11.34 3.34 -7.26
C ILE A 114 -11.08 4.83 -7.27
N ARG A 115 -10.43 5.38 -6.24
CA ARG A 115 -10.36 6.84 -6.05
C ARG A 115 -8.95 7.37 -5.97
N ALA A 116 -8.82 8.64 -6.32
CA ALA A 116 -7.74 9.50 -5.88
C ALA A 116 -8.26 10.44 -4.79
N THR A 117 -7.53 10.56 -3.69
CA THR A 117 -7.82 11.49 -2.60
C THR A 117 -6.62 12.42 -2.40
N ALA A 118 -6.84 13.73 -2.33
CA ALA A 118 -5.82 14.71 -1.99
C ALA A 118 -6.12 15.43 -0.68
N ILE A 119 -5.07 15.77 0.05
CA ILE A 119 -5.10 16.62 1.24
C ILE A 119 -4.07 17.74 1.05
N ALA A 120 -4.53 18.98 1.09
CA ALA A 120 -3.69 20.17 1.10
C ALA A 120 -3.52 20.68 2.54
N LEU A 121 -2.29 20.99 2.93
CA LEU A 121 -1.95 21.54 4.24
C LEU A 121 -1.25 22.90 4.07
N ASP A 122 -1.64 23.88 4.88
CA ASP A 122 -0.93 25.16 5.04
C ASP A 122 -0.74 25.46 6.53
N ASN A 123 0.46 25.86 6.93
CA ASN A 123 0.68 26.48 8.22
C ASN A 123 1.55 27.72 8.05
N ASN A 124 0.91 28.90 8.06
CA ASN A 124 1.60 30.18 7.87
C ASN A 124 2.44 30.26 6.59
N GLY A 125 1.96 29.63 5.50
CA GLY A 125 2.63 29.61 4.20
C GLY A 125 3.64 28.47 3.99
N GLU A 126 3.94 27.66 5.01
CA GLU A 126 4.55 26.35 4.81
C GLU A 126 3.46 25.39 4.30
N ARG A 127 3.71 24.71 3.17
CA ARG A 127 2.66 24.00 2.41
C ARG A 127 3.15 22.65 1.90
N ALA A 128 2.24 21.68 1.90
CA ALA A 128 2.44 20.39 1.26
C ALA A 128 1.09 19.82 0.81
N ILE A 129 1.11 19.00 -0.24
CA ILE A 129 -0.06 18.28 -0.75
C ILE A 129 0.26 16.79 -0.77
N LEU A 130 -0.60 15.98 -0.19
CA LEU A 130 -0.52 14.52 -0.21
C LEU A 130 -1.64 13.98 -1.10
N VAL A 131 -1.32 13.00 -1.95
CA VAL A 131 -2.25 12.32 -2.84
C VAL A 131 -2.08 10.82 -2.70
N GLY A 132 -3.18 10.10 -2.55
CA GLY A 132 -3.23 8.64 -2.52
C GLY A 132 -4.19 8.15 -3.57
N VAL A 133 -3.81 7.10 -4.31
CA VAL A 133 -4.56 6.59 -5.45
C VAL A 133 -4.71 5.06 -5.34
N ASP A 134 -5.92 4.56 -5.53
CA ASP A 134 -6.28 3.13 -5.41
C ASP A 134 -5.79 2.26 -6.58
N VAL A 135 -4.55 2.43 -7.02
CA VAL A 135 -3.94 1.71 -8.14
C VAL A 135 -2.71 0.92 -7.70
N TYR A 136 -2.18 0.11 -8.62
CA TYR A 136 -1.10 -0.81 -8.31
C TYR A 136 0.24 -0.10 -8.10
N MET A 137 0.66 0.75 -9.02
CA MET A 137 1.99 1.37 -9.00
C MET A 137 1.97 2.75 -9.65
N ILE A 138 2.80 3.68 -9.17
CA ILE A 138 3.07 4.97 -9.83
C ILE A 138 4.57 5.18 -9.84
N PHE A 139 5.16 5.28 -11.03
CA PHE A 139 6.59 5.53 -11.21
C PHE A 139 6.90 7.03 -11.12
N SER A 140 8.15 7.40 -10.80
CA SER A 140 8.54 8.81 -10.67
C SER A 140 8.27 9.64 -11.92
N SER A 141 8.50 9.06 -13.10
CA SER A 141 8.21 9.71 -14.39
C SER A 141 6.71 10.01 -14.59
N ASP A 142 5.83 9.16 -14.05
CA ASP A 142 4.38 9.32 -14.10
C ASP A 142 3.91 10.32 -13.05
N ALA A 143 4.43 10.23 -11.83
CA ALA A 143 4.20 11.19 -10.77
C ALA A 143 4.61 12.61 -11.21
N ASP A 144 5.80 12.78 -11.81
CA ASP A 144 6.28 14.08 -12.29
C ASP A 144 5.32 14.68 -13.36
N GLU A 145 4.72 13.87 -14.24
CA GLU A 145 3.72 14.33 -15.22
C GLU A 145 2.38 14.69 -14.56
N ILE A 146 1.92 13.91 -13.57
CA ILE A 146 0.72 14.21 -12.77
C ILE A 146 0.92 15.53 -12.02
N GLU A 147 2.05 15.68 -11.34
CA GLU A 147 2.44 16.90 -10.63
C GLU A 147 2.46 18.10 -11.58
N ARG A 148 3.07 17.96 -12.77
CA ARG A 148 3.10 19.02 -13.78
C ARG A 148 1.70 19.46 -14.18
N ARG A 149 0.75 18.54 -14.34
CA ARG A 149 -0.66 18.86 -14.65
C ARG A 149 -1.34 19.55 -13.48
N ALA A 150 -1.16 19.06 -12.27
CA ALA A 150 -1.72 19.66 -11.06
C ALA A 150 -1.22 21.10 -10.87
N GLN A 151 0.10 21.34 -11.03
CA GLN A 151 0.70 22.67 -10.94
C GLN A 151 0.07 23.66 -11.92
N VAL A 152 -0.36 23.25 -13.12
CA VAL A 152 -1.03 24.16 -14.06
C VAL A 152 -2.38 24.68 -13.54
N LEU A 153 -3.07 23.89 -12.71
CA LEU A 153 -4.38 24.24 -12.15
C LEU A 153 -4.28 25.03 -10.84
N LEU A 154 -3.16 24.91 -10.11
CA LEU A 154 -2.98 25.56 -8.81
C LEU A 154 -2.93 27.11 -8.91
N PRO A 155 -3.46 27.82 -7.90
CA PRO A 155 -3.35 29.28 -7.84
C PRO A 155 -1.88 29.71 -7.70
N ALA A 156 -1.59 30.97 -8.05
CA ALA A 156 -0.22 31.49 -8.18
C ALA A 156 0.63 31.37 -6.91
N ASP A 157 0.02 31.45 -5.73
CA ASP A 157 0.70 31.32 -4.43
C ASP A 157 0.93 29.86 -4.02
N TRP A 158 0.29 28.89 -4.68
CA TRP A 158 0.51 27.45 -4.49
C TRP A 158 1.43 26.83 -5.54
N GLN A 159 1.93 27.62 -6.49
CA GLN A 159 2.89 27.17 -7.49
C GLN A 159 4.19 26.71 -6.83
N GLY A 160 4.66 25.51 -7.20
CA GLY A 160 5.88 24.92 -6.67
C GLY A 160 5.74 24.35 -5.25
N VAL A 161 4.53 24.31 -4.70
CA VAL A 161 4.25 23.54 -3.49
C VAL A 161 4.52 22.06 -3.76
N PRO A 162 5.25 21.35 -2.88
CA PRO A 162 5.48 19.92 -3.02
C PRO A 162 4.16 19.13 -3.03
N ILE A 163 4.01 18.27 -4.03
CA ILE A 163 2.91 17.32 -4.17
C ILE A 163 3.53 15.94 -4.03
N MET A 164 2.99 15.09 -3.17
CA MET A 164 3.44 13.71 -3.03
C MET A 164 2.34 12.77 -3.49
N VAL A 165 2.60 11.99 -4.54
CA VAL A 165 1.64 11.05 -5.14
C VAL A 165 2.03 9.62 -4.77
N ASN A 166 1.14 8.93 -4.06
CA ASN A 166 1.30 7.55 -3.61
C ASN A 166 0.24 6.64 -4.27
N ALA A 167 0.66 5.45 -4.67
CA ALA A 167 -0.23 4.35 -4.99
C ALA A 167 -0.46 3.52 -3.71
N THR A 168 -1.71 3.16 -3.43
CA THR A 168 -2.04 2.27 -2.29
C THR A 168 -1.51 0.85 -2.47
N HIS A 169 -1.01 0.54 -3.67
CA HIS A 169 -0.58 -0.78 -4.11
C HIS A 169 -1.73 -1.76 -4.33
N ASN A 170 -2.86 -1.25 -4.82
CA ASN A 170 -4.04 -2.06 -5.07
C ASN A 170 -3.86 -2.96 -6.31
N HIS A 171 -3.92 -4.27 -6.11
CA HIS A 171 -3.76 -5.26 -7.18
C HIS A 171 -4.98 -5.39 -8.09
N HIS A 172 -6.13 -4.85 -7.66
CA HIS A 172 -7.41 -4.91 -8.37
C HIS A 172 -7.89 -3.53 -8.82
N GLY A 173 -7.01 -2.54 -8.94
CA GLY A 173 -7.29 -1.31 -9.68
C GLY A 173 -7.07 -1.49 -11.18
N PRO A 174 -7.44 -0.50 -12.02
CA PRO A 174 -6.96 -0.43 -13.40
C PRO A 174 -5.42 -0.46 -13.47
N ASP A 175 -4.86 -1.12 -14.48
CA ASP A 175 -3.42 -1.33 -14.60
C ASP A 175 -2.67 -0.02 -14.88
N SER A 176 -1.80 0.32 -13.94
CA SER A 176 -0.97 1.51 -13.92
C SER A 176 0.53 1.20 -14.06
N ALA A 177 0.89 -0.04 -14.37
CA ALA A 177 2.28 -0.51 -14.36
C ALA A 177 2.72 -1.17 -15.66
N PHE A 178 1.99 -2.17 -16.16
CA PHE A 178 2.47 -3.07 -17.21
C PHE A 178 1.70 -2.93 -18.52
N SER A 179 0.38 -3.10 -18.49
CA SER A 179 -0.51 -3.04 -19.66
C SER A 179 -1.35 -1.76 -19.64
N ILE A 180 -0.65 -0.63 -19.64
CA ILE A 180 -1.29 0.67 -19.40
C ILE A 180 -2.11 1.10 -20.62
N ASN A 181 -3.39 1.37 -20.39
CA ASN A 181 -4.22 2.08 -21.35
C ASN A 181 -3.94 3.58 -21.29
N ASP A 182 -3.35 4.15 -22.34
CA ASP A 182 -2.94 5.56 -22.42
C ASP A 182 -4.08 6.56 -22.17
N ASP A 183 -5.28 6.30 -22.71
CA ASP A 183 -6.42 7.18 -22.59
C ASP A 183 -6.96 7.18 -21.16
N TRP A 184 -7.01 6.01 -20.53
CA TRP A 184 -7.38 5.89 -19.11
C TRP A 184 -6.34 6.52 -18.19
N TYR A 185 -5.05 6.27 -18.40
CA TYR A 185 -4.01 6.82 -17.53
C TYR A 185 -3.96 8.36 -17.64
N SER A 186 -4.11 8.90 -18.86
CA SER A 186 -4.24 10.35 -19.04
C SER A 186 -5.49 10.91 -18.37
N HIS A 187 -6.62 10.20 -18.42
CA HIS A 187 -7.84 10.56 -17.68
C HIS A 187 -7.60 10.58 -16.17
N MET A 188 -7.00 9.53 -15.61
CA MET A 188 -6.62 9.46 -14.20
C MET A 188 -5.71 10.63 -13.80
N ALA A 189 -4.70 10.94 -14.61
CA ALA A 189 -3.79 12.06 -14.34
C ALA A 189 -4.52 13.43 -14.31
N ASP A 190 -5.50 13.63 -15.19
CA ASP A 190 -6.34 14.83 -15.18
C ASP A 190 -7.28 14.88 -13.97
N VAL A 191 -7.85 13.74 -13.57
CA VAL A 191 -8.67 13.63 -12.35
C VAL A 191 -7.83 13.97 -11.12
N ILE A 192 -6.63 13.39 -10.97
CA ILE A 192 -5.73 13.67 -9.85
C ILE A 192 -5.37 15.16 -9.80
N ALA A 193 -5.04 15.76 -10.95
CA ALA A 193 -4.75 17.20 -11.02
C ALA A 193 -5.94 18.06 -10.56
N GLY A 194 -7.17 17.68 -10.96
CA GLY A 194 -8.41 18.32 -10.50
C GLY A 194 -8.61 18.19 -8.99
N VAL A 195 -8.47 16.97 -8.45
CA VAL A 195 -8.60 16.69 -7.01
C VAL A 195 -7.58 17.48 -6.18
N VAL A 196 -6.35 17.63 -6.66
CA VAL A 196 -5.34 18.49 -6.02
C VAL A 196 -5.79 19.96 -5.99
N SER A 197 -6.30 20.47 -7.12
CA SER A 197 -6.83 21.84 -7.21
C SER A 197 -8.03 22.08 -6.29
N ASP A 198 -8.92 21.10 -6.19
CA ASP A 198 -10.11 21.15 -5.35
C ASP A 198 -9.74 21.10 -3.86
N ALA A 199 -8.80 20.26 -3.46
CA ALA A 199 -8.30 20.21 -2.09
C ALA A 199 -7.68 21.54 -1.63
N VAL A 200 -6.94 22.22 -2.51
CA VAL A 200 -6.42 23.57 -2.24
C VAL A 200 -7.55 24.61 -2.16
N SER A 201 -8.59 24.45 -2.97
CA SER A 201 -9.75 25.35 -2.97
C SER A 201 -10.63 25.19 -1.72
N ASP A 202 -10.58 24.02 -1.07
CA ASP A 202 -11.34 23.69 0.15
C ASP A 202 -10.59 23.99 1.47
N LEU A 203 -9.46 24.70 1.42
CA LEU A 203 -8.69 25.04 2.62
C LEU A 203 -9.53 25.79 3.66
N GLN A 204 -9.55 25.24 4.87
CA GLN A 204 -10.26 25.80 6.02
C GLN A 204 -9.46 25.58 7.32
N PRO A 205 -9.68 26.39 8.37
CA PRO A 205 -9.01 26.21 9.65
C PRO A 205 -9.23 24.81 10.22
N ALA A 206 -8.14 24.14 10.59
CA ALA A 206 -8.13 22.74 10.98
C ALA A 206 -7.52 22.50 12.36
N VAL A 207 -8.02 21.47 13.02
CA VAL A 207 -7.50 20.88 14.25
C VAL A 207 -7.03 19.47 13.90
N ALA A 208 -5.74 19.22 14.10
CA ALA A 208 -5.14 17.91 13.89
C ALA A 208 -5.21 17.06 15.17
N ARG A 209 -5.48 15.77 15.01
CA ARG A 209 -5.31 14.73 16.02
C ARG A 209 -4.50 13.59 15.41
N ALA A 210 -3.45 13.16 16.08
CA ALA A 210 -2.66 12.03 15.62
C ALA A 210 -2.65 10.92 16.68
N ALA A 211 -2.64 9.68 16.21
CA ALA A 211 -2.52 8.51 17.06
C ALA A 211 -1.73 7.41 16.35
N THR A 212 -1.04 6.60 17.14
CA THR A 212 -0.41 5.36 16.68
C THR A 212 -0.91 4.21 17.54
N GLY A 213 -1.08 3.05 16.93
CA GLY A 213 -1.58 1.84 17.56
C GLY A 213 -1.02 0.61 16.90
N VAL A 214 -1.61 -0.53 17.24
CA VAL A 214 -1.21 -1.85 16.75
C VAL A 214 -2.43 -2.53 16.14
N HIS A 215 -2.32 -2.94 14.88
CA HIS A 215 -3.35 -3.71 14.19
C HIS A 215 -2.72 -4.84 13.38
N ARG A 216 -3.22 -6.07 13.57
CA ARG A 216 -2.65 -7.29 12.96
C ARG A 216 -3.67 -8.10 12.15
N PHE A 217 -4.96 -7.85 12.35
CA PHE A 217 -6.01 -8.70 11.80
C PHE A 217 -6.00 -8.63 10.28
N GLY A 218 -5.88 -9.78 9.63
CA GLY A 218 -5.84 -9.86 8.17
C GLY A 218 -4.47 -9.63 7.54
N VAL A 219 -3.37 -9.75 8.31
CA VAL A 219 -2.01 -9.62 7.76
C VAL A 219 -1.14 -10.80 8.14
N SER A 220 -0.37 -11.23 7.16
CA SER A 220 0.72 -12.20 7.27
C SER A 220 1.99 -11.60 6.66
N ASP A 221 3.14 -12.14 7.05
CA ASP A 221 4.42 -11.87 6.42
C ASP A 221 4.85 -13.17 5.74
N GLY A 222 5.09 -13.12 4.42
CA GLY A 222 5.30 -14.29 3.59
C GLY A 222 6.78 -14.66 3.40
N ARG A 223 7.72 -13.89 3.95
CA ARG A 223 9.15 -14.04 3.65
C ARG A 223 10.01 -14.00 4.91
N ASP A 224 10.87 -15.00 5.06
CA ASP A 224 11.93 -14.99 6.06
C ASP A 224 12.97 -13.85 5.80
N PRO A 225 13.51 -13.20 6.86
CA PRO A 225 13.05 -13.29 8.23
C PRO A 225 11.70 -12.59 8.44
N ILE A 226 10.86 -13.19 9.29
CA ILE A 226 9.56 -12.64 9.66
C ILE A 226 9.73 -11.46 10.62
N VAL A 227 9.94 -10.26 10.08
CA VAL A 227 10.03 -9.01 10.85
C VAL A 227 8.74 -8.24 10.66
N PHE A 228 7.81 -8.43 11.58
CA PHE A 228 6.47 -7.85 11.44
C PHE A 228 6.35 -6.46 12.08
N ASP A 229 5.91 -5.47 11.30
CA ASP A 229 5.56 -4.13 11.79
C ASP A 229 4.03 -3.93 11.84
N PRO A 230 3.40 -4.05 13.02
CA PRO A 230 1.95 -3.98 13.16
C PRO A 230 1.42 -2.56 13.34
N ARG A 231 2.25 -1.52 13.17
CA ARG A 231 1.86 -0.15 13.47
C ARG A 231 0.70 0.30 12.58
N LEU A 232 -0.28 0.94 13.22
CA LEU A 232 -1.39 1.63 12.57
C LEU A 232 -1.31 3.10 12.98
N ASN A 233 -1.10 3.98 12.01
CA ASN A 233 -0.99 5.42 12.24
C ASN A 233 -2.21 6.14 11.66
N VAL A 234 -2.71 7.13 12.39
CA VAL A 234 -3.87 7.92 11.98
C VAL A 234 -3.62 9.40 12.24
N LEU A 235 -3.93 10.24 11.25
CA LEU A 235 -3.99 11.70 11.37
C LEU A 235 -5.39 12.15 10.95
N ALA A 236 -6.19 12.60 11.91
CA ALA A 236 -7.53 13.13 11.67
C ALA A 236 -7.49 14.66 11.67
N LEU A 237 -8.07 15.26 10.64
CA LEU A 237 -8.19 16.70 10.42
C LEU A 237 -9.67 17.08 10.50
N THR A 238 -10.00 17.96 11.43
CA THR A 238 -11.37 18.45 11.63
C THR A 238 -11.39 19.98 11.66
N SER A 239 -12.49 20.60 11.26
CA SER A 239 -12.68 22.04 11.48
C SER A 239 -12.69 22.39 12.99
N GLN A 240 -12.65 23.69 13.31
CA GLN A 240 -12.79 24.16 14.70
C GLN A 240 -14.10 23.71 15.36
N ASP A 241 -15.17 23.56 14.57
CA ASP A 241 -16.48 23.07 15.02
C ASP A 241 -16.57 21.53 15.06
N ARG A 242 -15.45 20.83 14.82
CA ARG A 242 -15.32 19.37 14.74
C ARG A 242 -16.04 18.73 13.56
N ALA A 243 -16.36 19.49 12.51
CA ALA A 243 -16.76 18.89 11.24
C ALA A 243 -15.54 18.17 10.62
N PRO A 244 -15.69 16.97 10.06
CA PRO A 244 -14.57 16.27 9.46
C PRO A 244 -14.10 16.98 8.18
N ILE A 245 -12.78 17.04 7.98
CA ILE A 245 -12.15 17.46 6.72
C ILE A 245 -11.62 16.19 6.05
N ALA A 246 -10.59 15.59 6.65
CA ALA A 246 -9.98 14.36 6.13
C ALA A 246 -9.36 13.51 7.25
N THR A 247 -9.14 12.24 6.94
CA THR A 247 -8.41 11.29 7.79
C THR A 247 -7.36 10.55 6.97
N VAL A 248 -6.10 10.64 7.39
CA VAL A 248 -5.00 9.83 6.85
C VAL A 248 -4.85 8.57 7.68
N VAL A 249 -4.81 7.41 7.04
CA VAL A 249 -4.57 6.11 7.68
C VAL A 249 -3.38 5.46 7.02
N GLN A 250 -2.40 5.03 7.81
CA GLN A 250 -1.29 4.20 7.32
C GLN A 250 -1.26 2.86 8.03
N TRP A 251 -1.25 1.80 7.23
CA TRP A 251 -1.10 0.43 7.72
C TRP A 251 -0.20 -0.40 6.78
N ASN A 252 0.59 -1.32 7.35
CA ASN A 252 1.55 -2.12 6.62
C ASN A 252 0.89 -3.39 6.08
N SER A 253 0.22 -3.29 4.94
CA SER A 253 -0.38 -4.43 4.25
C SER A 253 -0.61 -4.09 2.77
N HIS A 254 -0.42 -5.07 1.90
CA HIS A 254 -0.85 -5.06 0.50
C HIS A 254 -2.38 -5.16 0.39
N PRO A 255 -3.04 -4.30 -0.40
CA PRO A 255 -4.42 -4.51 -0.85
C PRO A 255 -4.49 -5.59 -1.95
N GLU A 256 -4.51 -6.86 -1.52
CA GLU A 256 -4.47 -8.04 -2.40
C GLU A 256 -5.37 -9.20 -1.92
N THR A 257 -6.44 -8.90 -1.17
CA THR A 257 -7.26 -9.92 -0.50
C THR A 257 -7.82 -10.95 -1.49
N THR A 258 -8.13 -10.50 -2.70
CA THR A 258 -8.69 -11.33 -3.77
C THR A 258 -7.72 -11.63 -4.91
N LEU A 259 -6.42 -11.33 -4.75
CA LEU A 259 -5.42 -11.62 -5.78
C LEU A 259 -5.40 -13.12 -6.09
N GLY A 260 -5.47 -13.50 -7.37
CA GLY A 260 -5.50 -14.89 -7.83
C GLY A 260 -6.72 -15.70 -7.36
N TRP A 261 -7.81 -15.04 -6.98
CA TRP A 261 -9.09 -15.68 -6.70
C TRP A 261 -9.97 -15.70 -7.95
N GLU A 262 -10.41 -16.90 -8.33
CA GLU A 262 -11.42 -17.11 -9.37
C GLU A 262 -12.83 -17.03 -8.76
N PRO A 263 -13.63 -15.98 -9.05
CA PRO A 263 -14.96 -15.82 -8.48
C PRO A 263 -15.90 -16.94 -8.99
N PRO A 264 -16.58 -17.66 -8.09
CA PRO A 264 -17.53 -18.69 -8.51
C PRO A 264 -18.86 -18.07 -8.95
N ASP A 265 -19.62 -18.83 -9.75
CA ASP A 265 -21.03 -18.54 -10.09
C ASP A 265 -21.30 -17.17 -10.74
N VAL A 266 -20.33 -16.63 -11.48
CA VAL A 266 -20.48 -15.34 -12.19
C VAL A 266 -21.65 -15.40 -13.20
N PRO A 267 -22.67 -14.53 -13.04
CA PRO A 267 -23.86 -14.57 -13.89
C PRO A 267 -23.54 -14.39 -15.37
N ASN A 268 -24.09 -15.27 -16.20
CA ASN A 268 -23.98 -15.22 -17.67
C ASN A 268 -22.53 -15.25 -18.22
N LEU A 269 -21.54 -15.73 -17.45
CA LEU A 269 -20.12 -15.73 -17.86
C LEU A 269 -19.90 -16.31 -19.26
N ALA A 270 -20.51 -17.45 -19.59
CA ALA A 270 -20.36 -18.06 -20.92
C ALA A 270 -20.84 -17.15 -22.07
N ALA A 271 -21.90 -16.36 -21.85
CA ALA A 271 -22.37 -15.39 -22.84
C ALA A 271 -21.46 -14.16 -22.89
N ILE A 272 -20.96 -13.71 -21.74
CA ILE A 272 -19.99 -12.60 -21.65
C ILE A 272 -18.70 -12.98 -22.39
N CYS A 273 -18.15 -14.17 -22.20
CA CYS A 273 -16.96 -14.62 -22.92
C CYS A 273 -17.13 -14.57 -24.44
N VAL A 274 -18.31 -14.96 -24.95
CA VAL A 274 -18.63 -14.84 -26.39
C VAL A 274 -18.74 -13.38 -26.81
N GLU A 275 -19.34 -12.52 -25.99
CA GLU A 275 -19.47 -11.08 -26.27
C GLU A 275 -18.12 -10.36 -26.29
N LYS A 276 -17.23 -10.69 -25.34
CA LYS A 276 -15.89 -10.13 -25.20
C LYS A 276 -14.89 -10.78 -26.16
N GLY A 277 -15.23 -11.93 -26.74
CA GLY A 277 -14.36 -12.67 -27.65
C GLY A 277 -13.24 -13.44 -26.96
N TRP A 278 -13.38 -13.72 -25.66
CA TRP A 278 -12.44 -14.56 -24.92
C TRP A 278 -12.58 -16.01 -25.38
N ASP A 279 -11.44 -16.66 -25.61
CA ASP A 279 -11.44 -18.07 -26.00
C ASP A 279 -11.78 -18.97 -24.80
N ALA A 280 -11.95 -20.28 -25.06
CA ALA A 280 -12.36 -21.22 -24.02
C ALA A 280 -11.33 -21.35 -22.88
N ASP A 281 -10.05 -21.10 -23.16
CA ASP A 281 -8.97 -21.21 -22.17
C ASP A 281 -8.83 -19.93 -21.32
N SER A 282 -9.32 -18.80 -21.83
CA SER A 282 -9.30 -17.49 -21.18
C SER A 282 -10.67 -17.05 -20.64
N CYS A 283 -11.74 -17.82 -20.85
CA CYS A 283 -13.08 -17.53 -20.34
C CYS A 283 -13.17 -17.72 -18.81
N SER A 284 -12.82 -16.67 -18.07
CA SER A 284 -12.88 -16.62 -16.60
C SER A 284 -13.15 -15.19 -16.12
N ALA A 285 -13.57 -15.05 -14.86
CA ALA A 285 -13.65 -13.75 -14.19
C ALA A 285 -12.46 -13.49 -13.25
N ASP A 286 -11.56 -14.47 -13.08
CA ASP A 286 -10.30 -14.30 -12.35
C ASP A 286 -9.54 -13.08 -12.87
N GLY A 287 -9.14 -12.19 -11.96
CA GLY A 287 -8.40 -10.99 -12.29
C GLY A 287 -9.07 -10.01 -13.27
N ARG A 288 -10.40 -10.03 -13.46
CA ARG A 288 -11.10 -9.14 -14.44
C ARG A 288 -12.06 -8.14 -13.82
N TYR A 289 -11.95 -7.85 -12.54
CA TYR A 289 -12.84 -6.94 -11.83
C TYR A 289 -12.05 -5.91 -11.03
N PHE A 290 -12.61 -4.71 -10.95
CA PHE A 290 -12.06 -3.63 -10.15
C PHE A 290 -12.66 -3.61 -8.75
N THR A 291 -11.79 -3.49 -7.74
CA THR A 291 -12.15 -3.23 -6.34
C THR A 291 -11.05 -2.44 -5.65
N ALA A 292 -11.39 -1.54 -4.72
CA ALA A 292 -10.39 -0.86 -3.90
C ALA A 292 -9.92 -1.72 -2.71
N ASP A 293 -10.31 -3.00 -2.67
CA ASP A 293 -9.98 -3.98 -1.63
C ASP A 293 -10.36 -3.47 -0.21
N TYR A 294 -9.69 -3.92 0.86
CA TYR A 294 -10.01 -3.47 2.22
C TYR A 294 -9.78 -1.95 2.43
N PRO A 295 -8.93 -1.23 1.68
CA PRO A 295 -8.95 0.24 1.68
C PRO A 295 -10.30 0.85 1.26
N GLY A 296 -11.00 0.23 0.31
CA GLY A 296 -12.37 0.62 -0.10
C GLY A 296 -13.37 0.48 1.05
N VAL A 297 -13.34 -0.67 1.73
CA VAL A 297 -14.16 -0.93 2.94
C VAL A 297 -13.84 0.10 4.03
N LEU A 298 -12.55 0.32 4.29
CA LEU A 298 -12.07 1.31 5.27
C LEU A 298 -12.64 2.70 4.98
N ARG A 299 -12.55 3.13 3.71
CA ARG A 299 -13.05 4.43 3.28
C ARG A 299 -14.54 4.55 3.53
N GLU A 300 -15.35 3.61 3.04
CA GLU A 300 -16.81 3.67 3.15
C GLU A 300 -17.26 3.63 4.62
N HIS A 301 -16.66 2.76 5.44
CA HIS A 301 -17.01 2.63 6.85
C HIS A 301 -16.64 3.88 7.65
N LEU A 302 -15.45 4.44 7.45
CA LEU A 302 -15.04 5.67 8.13
C LEU A 302 -15.87 6.87 7.66
N GLN A 303 -16.18 6.98 6.37
CA GLN A 303 -17.06 8.03 5.84
C GLN A 303 -18.46 7.95 6.43
N ALA A 304 -19.03 6.75 6.56
CA ALA A 304 -20.32 6.53 7.23
C ALA A 304 -20.30 6.95 8.71
N GLN A 305 -19.13 6.90 9.37
CA GLN A 305 -18.92 7.38 10.74
C GLN A 305 -18.53 8.88 10.82
N GLY A 306 -18.47 9.58 9.69
CA GLY A 306 -18.19 11.02 9.64
C GLY A 306 -16.71 11.38 9.77
N PHE A 307 -15.82 10.64 9.12
CA PHE A 307 -14.36 10.89 9.12
C PHE A 307 -13.84 11.73 7.93
N GLY A 308 -14.72 12.20 7.06
CA GLY A 308 -14.36 13.06 5.92
C GLY A 308 -13.74 12.29 4.77
N ASP A 309 -12.91 12.94 3.95
CA ASP A 309 -12.15 12.24 2.92
C ASP A 309 -11.09 11.34 3.54
N ILE A 310 -10.89 10.14 2.97
CA ILE A 310 -9.97 9.14 3.51
C ILE A 310 -8.78 8.99 2.56
N LEU A 311 -7.58 9.24 3.10
CA LEU A 311 -6.31 9.00 2.44
C LEU A 311 -5.67 7.74 3.08
N TYR A 312 -5.76 6.61 2.39
CA TYR A 312 -5.04 5.40 2.81
C TYR A 312 -3.63 5.42 2.23
N LEU A 313 -2.65 5.06 3.07
CA LEU A 313 -1.25 4.91 2.70
C LEU A 313 -0.80 3.52 3.14
N ASN A 314 -0.20 2.75 2.22
CA ASN A 314 0.51 1.54 2.58
C ASN A 314 1.81 1.90 3.30
N GLY A 315 2.41 0.94 4.00
CA GLY A 315 3.73 1.14 4.61
C GLY A 315 4.78 0.17 4.09
N ALA A 316 5.59 -0.40 4.99
CA ALA A 316 6.67 -1.31 4.60
C ALA A 316 6.12 -2.67 4.19
N VAL A 317 5.94 -2.90 2.89
CA VAL A 317 5.25 -4.09 2.37
C VAL A 317 6.16 -5.12 1.67
N GLY A 318 7.46 -4.83 1.50
CA GLY A 318 8.41 -5.62 0.68
C GLY A 318 8.73 -7.06 1.09
N SER A 319 8.10 -7.60 2.13
CA SER A 319 8.17 -9.02 2.48
C SER A 319 6.91 -9.79 2.08
N GLN A 320 6.18 -9.30 1.06
CA GLN A 320 4.84 -9.79 0.70
C GLN A 320 3.90 -9.71 1.92
N ILE A 321 3.91 -8.55 2.58
CA ILE A 321 3.11 -8.34 3.78
C ILE A 321 1.70 -8.00 3.37
N GLY A 322 0.77 -8.90 3.65
CA GLY A 322 -0.57 -8.78 3.12
C GLY A 322 -1.53 -9.84 3.65
N PRO A 323 -2.77 -9.84 3.15
CA PRO A 323 -3.81 -10.79 3.52
C PRO A 323 -3.60 -12.18 2.93
N GLY A 324 -2.61 -12.40 2.06
CA GLY A 324 -2.42 -13.64 1.30
C GLY A 324 -2.54 -14.93 2.12
N ASP A 325 -1.75 -15.07 3.19
CA ASP A 325 -1.69 -16.26 4.05
C ASP A 325 -2.23 -16.01 5.48
N ALA A 326 -2.89 -14.87 5.70
CA ALA A 326 -3.42 -14.51 7.00
C ALA A 326 -4.63 -15.39 7.39
N ASP A 327 -4.76 -15.75 8.66
CA ASP A 327 -6.02 -16.32 9.15
C ASP A 327 -7.04 -15.20 9.36
N VAL A 328 -8.19 -15.29 8.68
CA VAL A 328 -9.31 -14.34 8.82
C VAL A 328 -10.57 -15.10 9.22
N TRP A 329 -11.18 -14.70 10.32
CA TRP A 329 -12.33 -15.37 10.91
C TRP A 329 -13.49 -14.43 11.17
N LYS A 330 -14.67 -15.02 11.34
CA LYS A 330 -15.87 -14.30 11.73
C LYS A 330 -15.75 -13.80 13.17
N ILE A 331 -15.74 -12.48 13.32
CA ILE A 331 -15.67 -11.84 14.64
C ILE A 331 -17.00 -11.99 15.39
N THR A 332 -16.94 -12.50 16.61
CA THR A 332 -18.09 -12.65 17.52
C THR A 332 -17.65 -12.40 18.96
N ASP A 333 -18.59 -12.24 19.89
CA ASP A 333 -18.27 -12.08 21.33
C ASP A 333 -17.43 -13.25 21.89
N THR A 334 -17.61 -14.46 21.36
CA THR A 334 -16.87 -15.67 21.77
C THR A 334 -15.58 -15.89 20.98
N HIS A 335 -15.45 -15.31 19.79
CA HIS A 335 -14.25 -15.35 18.95
C HIS A 335 -13.85 -13.92 18.54
N PRO A 336 -13.37 -13.10 19.49
CA PRO A 336 -12.99 -11.71 19.20
C PRO A 336 -11.70 -11.65 18.37
N VAL A 337 -11.31 -10.45 17.93
CA VAL A 337 -10.03 -10.21 17.23
C VAL A 337 -8.81 -10.67 18.03
N GLY A 338 -8.85 -10.58 19.37
CA GLY A 338 -7.77 -11.06 20.23
C GLY A 338 -6.43 -10.36 19.92
N ASN A 339 -5.39 -11.14 19.62
CA ASN A 339 -4.07 -10.61 19.21
C ASN A 339 -4.04 -10.17 17.72
N GLY A 340 -5.11 -10.43 16.97
CA GLY A 340 -5.25 -10.16 15.54
C GLY A 340 -4.41 -11.06 14.64
N TRP A 341 -3.74 -12.08 15.16
CA TRP A 341 -2.80 -12.91 14.40
C TRP A 341 -3.15 -14.40 14.48
N THR A 342 -3.59 -14.86 15.65
CA THR A 342 -3.95 -16.25 15.90
C THR A 342 -5.45 -16.33 16.09
N ALA A 343 -6.13 -17.05 15.20
CA ALA A 343 -7.55 -17.30 15.33
C ALA A 343 -7.85 -18.03 16.66
N PRO A 344 -8.86 -17.60 17.45
CA PRO A 344 -9.30 -18.31 18.63
C PRO A 344 -9.73 -19.75 18.30
N GLU A 345 -9.55 -20.68 19.25
CA GLU A 345 -10.00 -22.07 19.06
C GLU A 345 -11.50 -22.13 18.75
N GLY A 346 -11.86 -22.80 17.65
CA GLY A 346 -13.25 -22.91 17.20
C GLY A 346 -13.78 -21.74 16.39
N ALA A 347 -12.95 -20.74 16.07
CA ALA A 347 -13.33 -19.64 15.20
C ALA A 347 -13.76 -20.16 13.81
N GLU A 348 -14.88 -19.64 13.32
CA GLU A 348 -15.43 -20.00 12.01
C GLU A 348 -14.88 -19.07 10.92
N PRO A 349 -14.71 -19.56 9.69
CA PRO A 349 -14.35 -18.71 8.56
C PRO A 349 -15.43 -17.66 8.28
N VAL A 350 -15.05 -16.63 7.52
CA VAL A 350 -15.99 -15.61 7.03
C VAL A 350 -17.03 -16.21 6.07
N LEU A 351 -18.08 -15.45 5.76
CA LEU A 351 -19.16 -15.91 4.91
C LEU A 351 -18.63 -16.39 3.54
N GLY A 352 -19.12 -17.55 3.08
CA GLY A 352 -18.74 -18.10 1.76
C GLY A 352 -17.39 -18.80 1.70
N CYS A 353 -16.73 -19.00 2.84
CA CYS A 353 -15.42 -19.63 2.93
C CYS A 353 -15.44 -21.01 3.59
N ASP A 354 -14.61 -21.91 3.07
CA ASP A 354 -14.41 -23.26 3.61
C ASP A 354 -13.34 -23.32 4.72
N ASP A 355 -12.41 -22.36 4.74
CA ASP A 355 -11.35 -22.22 5.75
C ASP A 355 -11.00 -20.73 6.00
N LEU A 356 -10.08 -20.47 6.94
CA LEU A 356 -9.71 -19.11 7.36
C LEU A 356 -8.80 -18.38 6.35
N GLN A 357 -8.30 -19.06 5.32
CA GLN A 357 -7.33 -18.56 4.33
C GLN A 357 -7.92 -18.48 2.91
N CYS A 358 -9.18 -18.86 2.74
CA CYS A 358 -9.97 -18.63 1.54
C CYS A 358 -9.82 -17.20 1.03
N ARG A 359 -10.12 -16.97 -0.24
CA ARG A 359 -10.19 -15.62 -0.83
C ARG A 359 -11.61 -15.40 -1.33
N ASN A 360 -12.21 -14.27 -0.93
CA ASN A 360 -13.50 -13.76 -1.41
C ASN A 360 -13.72 -12.33 -0.86
N LEU A 361 -14.82 -11.69 -1.20
CA LEU A 361 -15.09 -10.30 -0.80
C LEU A 361 -15.54 -10.18 0.67
N ALA A 362 -16.10 -11.23 1.28
CA ALA A 362 -16.41 -11.21 2.72
C ALA A 362 -15.15 -11.21 3.59
N ARG A 363 -14.05 -11.79 3.12
CA ARG A 363 -12.74 -11.65 3.74
C ARG A 363 -12.27 -10.21 3.67
N THR A 364 -12.36 -9.58 2.49
CA THR A 364 -11.99 -8.18 2.27
C THR A 364 -12.77 -7.26 3.21
N GLU A 365 -14.09 -7.44 3.28
CA GLU A 365 -14.97 -6.73 4.19
C GLU A 365 -14.56 -6.92 5.66
N ALA A 366 -14.28 -8.16 6.09
CA ALA A 366 -13.88 -8.44 7.47
C ALA A 366 -12.58 -7.70 7.85
N ILE A 367 -11.58 -7.72 6.98
CA ILE A 367 -10.29 -7.02 7.19
C ILE A 367 -10.53 -5.52 7.30
N GLY A 368 -11.19 -4.92 6.32
CA GLY A 368 -11.43 -3.48 6.30
C GLY A 368 -12.31 -3.01 7.45
N THR A 369 -13.30 -3.82 7.86
CA THR A 369 -14.15 -3.54 9.02
C THR A 369 -13.35 -3.48 10.32
N GLN A 370 -12.47 -4.46 10.56
CA GLN A 370 -11.65 -4.46 11.77
C GLN A 370 -10.59 -3.35 11.75
N LEU A 371 -10.03 -3.03 10.59
CA LEU A 371 -9.15 -1.88 10.42
C LEU A 371 -9.89 -0.58 10.73
N SER A 372 -11.12 -0.41 10.23
CA SER A 372 -11.97 0.74 10.49
C SER A 372 -12.25 0.92 11.98
N GLN A 373 -12.61 -0.16 12.67
CA GLN A 373 -12.85 -0.13 14.11
C GLN A 373 -11.59 0.26 14.88
N ALA A 374 -10.42 -0.24 14.48
CA ALA A 374 -9.15 0.15 15.09
C ALA A 374 -8.84 1.64 14.90
N VAL A 375 -9.12 2.20 13.72
CA VAL A 375 -8.97 3.63 13.44
C VAL A 375 -9.92 4.47 14.30
N ILE A 376 -11.20 4.09 14.37
CA ILE A 376 -12.21 4.78 15.19
C ILE A 376 -11.78 4.79 16.67
N ASP A 377 -11.34 3.65 17.17
CA ASP A 377 -10.88 3.50 18.54
C ASP A 377 -9.65 4.37 18.86
N LEU A 378 -8.70 4.47 17.91
CA LEU A 378 -7.52 5.33 18.06
C LEU A 378 -7.89 6.81 18.07
N VAL A 379 -8.68 7.26 17.10
CA VAL A 379 -9.09 8.67 16.99
C VAL A 379 -9.94 9.10 18.19
N SER A 380 -10.80 8.21 18.73
CA SER A 380 -11.61 8.50 19.92
C SER A 380 -10.78 8.84 21.17
N LYS A 381 -9.54 8.35 21.24
CA LYS A 381 -8.60 8.55 22.36
C LYS A 381 -7.57 9.65 22.07
N ALA A 382 -7.40 10.00 20.80
CA ALA A 382 -6.41 10.98 20.34
C ALA A 382 -6.73 12.38 20.87
N GLN A 383 -5.71 13.06 21.37
CA GLN A 383 -5.81 14.46 21.77
C GLN A 383 -5.44 15.38 20.61
N PRO A 384 -5.98 16.61 20.56
CA PRO A 384 -5.50 17.63 19.63
C PRO A 384 -3.99 17.82 19.77
N ILE A 385 -3.31 17.92 18.63
CA ILE A 385 -1.88 18.23 18.55
C ILE A 385 -1.69 19.64 17.98
N THR A 386 -0.56 20.25 18.30
CA THR A 386 -0.12 21.48 17.62
C THR A 386 0.73 21.09 16.42
N VAL A 387 0.28 21.47 15.23
CA VAL A 387 1.10 21.45 14.02
C VAL A 387 1.83 22.79 13.94
N ASP A 388 3.12 22.79 14.23
CA ASP A 388 3.95 23.99 14.24
C ASP A 388 4.79 24.15 12.95
N LYS A 389 4.77 23.13 12.08
CA LYS A 389 5.44 23.10 10.79
C LYS A 389 4.60 22.42 9.71
N VAL A 390 4.85 22.76 8.45
CA VAL A 390 4.49 21.95 7.27
C VAL A 390 5.69 21.94 6.33
N GLU A 391 6.78 21.32 6.77
CA GLU A 391 8.08 21.36 6.09
C GLU A 391 8.30 20.07 5.30
N PHE A 392 8.45 20.18 3.98
CA PHE A 392 8.71 19.05 3.10
C PHE A 392 10.15 19.06 2.62
N THR A 393 10.89 17.97 2.86
CA THR A 393 12.29 17.82 2.44
C THR A 393 12.44 16.56 1.58
N THR A 394 13.21 16.66 0.51
CA THR A 394 13.49 15.54 -0.40
C THR A 394 14.99 15.36 -0.53
N GLN A 395 15.47 14.11 -0.40
CA GLN A 395 16.87 13.75 -0.64
C GLN A 395 16.95 12.76 -1.80
N PRO A 396 17.47 13.19 -2.98
CA PRO A 396 17.71 12.28 -4.09
C PRO A 396 18.95 11.41 -3.83
N PHE A 397 18.94 10.20 -4.38
CA PHE A 397 20.09 9.31 -4.37
C PHE A 397 20.03 8.35 -5.58
N TYR A 398 21.17 7.73 -5.89
CA TYR A 398 21.27 6.74 -6.95
C TYR A 398 21.25 5.33 -6.34
N THR A 399 20.61 4.39 -7.05
CA THR A 399 20.54 2.99 -6.67
C THR A 399 20.57 2.08 -7.88
N LYS A 400 21.07 0.85 -7.71
CA LYS A 400 21.15 -0.14 -8.77
C LYS A 400 19.79 -0.78 -9.06
N LEU A 401 19.40 -0.78 -10.33
CA LEU A 401 18.31 -1.61 -10.85
C LEU A 401 18.86 -3.01 -11.14
N THR A 402 18.95 -3.85 -10.11
CA THR A 402 19.51 -5.21 -10.26
C THR A 402 18.56 -6.17 -10.97
N ASN A 403 17.26 -5.85 -11.04
CA ASN A 403 16.28 -6.63 -11.78
C ASN A 403 16.41 -6.37 -13.29
N ILE A 404 17.08 -7.29 -13.98
CA ILE A 404 17.26 -7.21 -15.44
C ILE A 404 15.94 -7.27 -16.21
N GLY A 405 14.89 -7.91 -15.66
CA GLY A 405 13.57 -7.93 -16.25
C GLY A 405 12.95 -6.53 -16.35
N PHE A 406 13.18 -5.66 -15.37
CA PHE A 406 12.73 -4.27 -15.45
C PHE A 406 13.48 -3.49 -16.54
N ARG A 407 14.78 -3.74 -16.73
CA ARG A 407 15.54 -3.14 -17.85
C ARG A 407 14.99 -3.57 -19.22
N LEU A 408 14.49 -4.81 -19.33
CA LEU A 408 13.81 -5.31 -20.52
C LEU A 408 12.45 -4.62 -20.71
N LEU A 409 11.58 -4.64 -19.70
CA LEU A 409 10.24 -4.05 -19.80
C LEU A 409 10.31 -2.54 -20.09
N ILE A 410 11.22 -1.81 -19.45
CA ILE A 410 11.48 -0.40 -19.75
C ILE A 410 11.99 -0.22 -21.20
N GLY A 411 12.78 -1.17 -21.71
CA GLY A 411 13.29 -1.15 -23.08
C GLY A 411 12.20 -1.35 -24.12
N ASP A 412 11.25 -2.23 -23.84
CA ASP A 412 10.08 -2.50 -24.69
C ASP A 412 8.99 -1.42 -24.57
N GLY A 413 9.03 -0.61 -23.50
CA GLY A 413 7.99 0.36 -23.18
C GLY A 413 6.78 -0.23 -22.45
N ASP A 414 6.97 -1.40 -21.84
CA ASP A 414 5.96 -2.20 -21.13
C ASP A 414 6.04 -2.03 -19.59
N LEU A 415 6.69 -0.96 -19.12
CA LEU A 415 6.74 -0.59 -17.71
C LEU A 415 6.67 0.93 -17.54
N ALA A 416 5.72 1.38 -16.72
CA ALA A 416 5.36 2.79 -16.50
C ALA A 416 4.71 3.46 -17.71
N TRP A 417 3.95 4.52 -17.48
CA TRP A 417 3.27 5.24 -18.57
C TRP A 417 4.22 6.19 -19.32
N LYS A 418 5.17 6.78 -18.60
CA LYS A 418 6.30 7.54 -19.11
C LYS A 418 7.57 6.74 -18.92
N ALA A 419 8.31 6.56 -20.01
CA ALA A 419 9.57 5.82 -20.02
C ALA A 419 10.51 6.27 -18.88
N PRO A 420 10.84 5.38 -17.92
CA PRO A 420 11.74 5.70 -16.84
C PRO A 420 13.15 6.06 -17.33
N MET A 421 13.78 6.99 -16.63
CA MET A 421 15.16 7.40 -16.88
C MET A 421 16.13 6.44 -16.20
N LEU A 422 17.03 5.85 -16.98
CA LEU A 422 18.10 4.99 -16.48
C LEU A 422 19.45 5.63 -16.74
N TYR A 423 20.42 5.29 -15.90
CA TYR A 423 21.76 5.86 -15.94
C TYR A 423 22.81 4.76 -16.07
N THR A 424 23.90 5.10 -16.73
CA THR A 424 25.17 4.37 -16.67
C THR A 424 26.16 5.20 -15.85
N CYS A 425 26.85 4.58 -14.89
CA CYS A 425 27.78 5.27 -14.01
C CYS A 425 29.22 4.77 -14.19
N GLU A 426 30.20 5.65 -13.94
CA GLU A 426 31.63 5.33 -14.01
C GLU A 426 31.99 4.18 -13.05
N PRO A 427 32.60 3.08 -13.54
CA PRO A 427 32.93 1.94 -12.70
C PRO A 427 33.87 2.28 -11.53
N GLY A 428 33.54 1.79 -10.34
CA GLY A 428 34.36 1.96 -9.14
C GLY A 428 34.35 3.38 -8.55
N GLN A 429 33.51 4.29 -9.06
CA GLN A 429 33.20 5.57 -8.43
C GLN A 429 31.83 5.50 -7.74
N PRO A 430 31.62 6.25 -6.64
CA PRO A 430 30.28 6.43 -6.07
C PRO A 430 29.32 7.02 -7.12
N GLU A 431 28.08 6.52 -7.13
CA GLU A 431 27.03 6.99 -8.03
C GLU A 431 26.62 8.43 -7.66
N SER A 432 26.62 9.34 -8.64
CA SER A 432 26.35 10.77 -8.44
C SER A 432 26.08 11.45 -9.77
N ASP A 433 25.57 12.69 -9.74
CA ASP A 433 25.39 13.52 -10.96
C ASP A 433 26.70 13.78 -11.73
N ALA A 434 27.87 13.63 -11.08
CA ALA A 434 29.16 13.81 -11.71
C ALA A 434 29.70 12.52 -12.38
N THR A 435 29.22 11.36 -11.95
CA THR A 435 29.72 10.04 -12.35
C THR A 435 28.70 9.22 -13.12
N CYS A 436 27.44 9.64 -13.13
CA CYS A 436 26.33 8.99 -13.83
C CYS A 436 25.83 9.86 -14.97
N ALA A 437 25.62 9.25 -16.13
CA ALA A 437 24.99 9.87 -17.28
C ALA A 437 23.74 9.08 -17.68
N SER A 438 22.72 9.78 -18.16
CA SER A 438 21.54 9.19 -18.79
C SER A 438 21.99 8.18 -19.85
N ASP A 439 21.35 7.02 -19.90
CA ASP A 439 21.54 6.07 -21.00
C ASP A 439 20.84 6.53 -22.29
N ASP A 440 20.10 7.64 -22.26
CA ASP A 440 19.33 8.24 -23.36
C ASP A 440 18.41 7.23 -24.07
N GLY A 441 17.91 6.24 -23.34
CA GLY A 441 17.04 5.20 -23.90
C GLY A 441 17.77 4.16 -24.75
N VAL A 442 19.11 4.12 -24.72
CA VAL A 442 19.90 3.19 -25.53
C VAL A 442 19.66 1.76 -25.09
N LEU A 443 19.47 0.88 -26.07
CA LEU A 443 19.26 -0.55 -25.90
C LEU A 443 20.55 -1.36 -26.17
N GLU A 444 20.65 -2.52 -25.55
CA GLU A 444 21.68 -3.52 -25.80
C GLU A 444 21.11 -4.94 -25.85
N VAL A 445 21.80 -5.79 -26.60
CA VAL A 445 21.51 -7.22 -26.67
C VAL A 445 22.03 -7.89 -25.40
N ASP A 446 21.12 -8.47 -24.62
CA ASP A 446 21.49 -9.36 -23.53
C ASP A 446 21.74 -10.78 -24.09
N PRO A 447 22.86 -11.44 -23.76
CA PRO A 447 23.20 -12.74 -24.31
C PRO A 447 22.25 -13.88 -23.91
N VAL A 448 21.42 -13.67 -22.88
CA VAL A 448 20.47 -14.67 -22.37
C VAL A 448 19.03 -14.26 -22.69
N LEU A 449 18.61 -13.06 -22.31
CA LEU A 449 17.22 -12.62 -22.44
C LEU A 449 16.84 -12.33 -23.88
N THR A 450 17.68 -11.64 -24.66
CA THR A 450 17.31 -11.28 -26.03
C THR A 450 17.00 -12.49 -26.92
N PRO A 451 17.78 -13.60 -26.87
CA PRO A 451 17.40 -14.82 -27.58
C PRO A 451 16.15 -15.54 -27.05
N LEU A 452 15.71 -15.25 -25.82
CA LEU A 452 14.55 -15.89 -25.18
C LEU A 452 13.25 -15.11 -25.40
N THR A 453 13.33 -13.78 -25.50
CA THR A 453 12.16 -12.89 -25.58
C THR A 453 12.03 -12.20 -26.93
N ASP A 454 13.07 -12.24 -27.78
CA ASP A 454 13.22 -11.39 -28.96
C ASP A 454 13.22 -9.87 -28.64
N SER A 455 13.55 -9.48 -27.39
CA SER A 455 13.65 -8.09 -26.91
C SER A 455 15.07 -7.70 -26.48
N GLU A 456 15.43 -6.43 -26.64
CA GLU A 456 16.66 -5.85 -26.09
C GLU A 456 16.41 -5.29 -24.69
N ILE A 457 17.47 -5.01 -23.94
CA ILE A 457 17.37 -4.38 -22.61
C ILE A 457 17.95 -2.97 -22.66
N ARG A 458 17.54 -2.09 -21.75
CA ARG A 458 18.19 -0.79 -21.57
C ARG A 458 19.63 -0.94 -21.10
N VAL A 459 20.56 -0.15 -21.64
CA VAL A 459 21.98 -0.14 -21.20
C VAL A 459 22.11 0.36 -19.77
N GLY A 460 21.29 1.34 -19.35
CA GLY A 460 21.33 1.84 -17.98
C GLY A 460 20.93 0.76 -16.96
N ASP A 461 21.66 0.72 -15.85
CA ASP A 461 21.44 -0.21 -14.73
C ASP A 461 21.32 0.52 -13.38
N VAL A 462 21.24 1.85 -13.41
CA VAL A 462 21.12 2.71 -12.24
C VAL A 462 19.88 3.59 -12.39
N LEU A 463 19.15 3.76 -11.29
CA LEU A 463 18.03 4.68 -11.13
C LEU A 463 18.43 5.85 -10.23
N LYS A 464 17.89 7.04 -10.51
CA LYS A 464 17.94 8.18 -9.59
C LYS A 464 16.59 8.31 -8.90
N THR A 465 16.52 7.95 -7.63
CA THR A 465 15.30 7.98 -6.81
C THR A 465 15.45 8.96 -5.64
N ARG A 466 14.50 8.98 -4.72
CA ARG A 466 14.43 9.94 -3.61
C ARG A 466 13.78 9.33 -2.36
N ILE A 467 14.17 9.81 -1.19
CA ILE A 467 13.39 9.70 0.04
C ILE A 467 12.88 11.09 0.39
N SER A 468 11.64 11.18 0.84
CA SER A 468 11.05 12.46 1.25
C SER A 468 10.56 12.40 2.69
N PHE A 469 10.60 13.54 3.37
CA PHE A 469 10.13 13.71 4.73
C PHE A 469 9.19 14.91 4.84
N LEU A 470 7.97 14.69 5.32
CA LEU A 470 7.06 15.76 5.74
C LEU A 470 7.10 15.87 7.27
N ASP A 471 7.48 17.05 7.75
CA ASP A 471 7.52 17.39 9.16
C ASP A 471 6.32 18.27 9.55
N LEU A 472 5.50 17.75 10.46
CA LEU A 472 4.37 18.47 11.04
C LEU A 472 4.61 18.86 12.51
N GLY A 473 5.84 18.69 13.01
CA GLY A 473 6.18 18.89 14.42
C GLY A 473 6.15 17.57 15.19
N PRO A 474 5.12 17.26 15.98
CA PRO A 474 4.99 15.97 16.67
C PRO A 474 4.68 14.79 15.73
N VAL A 475 4.25 15.07 14.49
CA VAL A 475 3.96 14.05 13.47
C VAL A 475 4.95 14.18 12.32
N GLY A 476 5.40 13.05 11.78
CA GLY A 476 6.20 13.05 10.55
C GLY A 476 5.84 11.90 9.62
N PHE A 477 6.20 12.07 8.34
CA PHE A 477 5.99 11.05 7.29
C PHE A 477 7.30 10.81 6.57
N ILE A 478 7.76 9.56 6.54
CA ILE A 478 8.87 9.11 5.69
C ILE A 478 8.26 8.45 4.46
N PHE A 479 8.45 9.05 3.30
CA PHE A 479 8.06 8.49 2.01
C PHE A 479 9.26 7.76 1.41
N MET A 480 9.08 6.47 1.16
CA MET A 480 10.14 5.54 0.77
C MET A 480 9.85 5.00 -0.64
N PRO A 481 10.86 4.84 -1.51
CA PRO A 481 10.64 4.34 -2.86
C PRO A 481 10.43 2.83 -2.88
N GLY A 482 9.46 2.33 -3.64
CA GLY A 482 9.21 0.90 -3.83
C GLY A 482 8.71 0.15 -2.59
N GLU A 483 8.80 -1.17 -2.66
CA GLU A 483 8.36 -2.08 -1.62
C GLU A 483 9.50 -2.41 -0.66
N LEU A 484 9.60 -1.69 0.45
CA LEU A 484 10.62 -1.94 1.48
C LEU A 484 10.14 -3.01 2.48
N PRO A 485 11.01 -3.95 2.86
CA PRO A 485 10.72 -4.91 3.90
C PRO A 485 10.89 -4.23 5.27
N PRO A 486 10.13 -4.66 6.31
CA PRO A 486 10.08 -3.91 7.56
C PRO A 486 11.41 -3.79 8.28
N GLU A 487 12.32 -4.76 8.17
CA GLU A 487 13.63 -4.70 8.80
C GLU A 487 14.45 -3.46 8.38
N LEU A 488 14.29 -2.97 7.15
CA LEU A 488 14.93 -1.72 6.69
C LEU A 488 14.22 -0.47 7.20
N VAL A 489 13.01 -0.61 7.76
CA VAL A 489 12.18 0.51 8.23
C VAL A 489 12.19 0.60 9.75
N VAL A 490 11.82 -0.48 10.45
CA VAL A 490 11.70 -0.55 11.91
C VAL A 490 12.92 -1.15 12.61
N GLY A 491 13.82 -1.78 11.86
CA GLY A 491 15.00 -2.46 12.41
C GLY A 491 14.72 -3.89 12.89
N LEU A 492 15.78 -4.58 13.28
CA LEU A 492 15.70 -5.96 13.76
C LEU A 492 15.26 -6.01 15.23
N PRO A 493 14.44 -7.01 15.63
CA PRO A 493 14.08 -7.24 17.02
C PRO A 493 15.31 -7.48 17.92
N SER A 494 15.22 -7.10 19.20
CA SER A 494 16.36 -7.22 20.13
C SER A 494 16.83 -8.65 20.40
N ASP A 495 15.96 -9.65 20.22
CA ASP A 495 16.29 -11.07 20.39
C ASP A 495 16.67 -11.77 19.07
N PHE A 496 16.72 -11.04 17.94
CA PHE A 496 16.90 -11.59 16.60
C PHE A 496 18.13 -12.51 16.48
N ASP A 497 19.29 -12.05 16.93
CA ASP A 497 20.55 -12.81 16.90
C ASP A 497 20.53 -14.10 17.74
N THR A 498 19.67 -14.15 18.75
CA THR A 498 19.65 -15.22 19.75
C THR A 498 18.49 -16.20 19.57
N ASN A 499 17.54 -15.89 18.68
CA ASN A 499 16.28 -16.61 18.55
C ASN A 499 15.90 -16.82 17.08
N THR A 500 16.85 -17.26 16.25
CA THR A 500 16.67 -17.40 14.80
C THR A 500 15.47 -18.28 14.44
N SER A 501 15.20 -19.37 15.18
CA SER A 501 14.04 -20.25 14.94
C SER A 501 12.67 -19.57 15.03
N LYS A 502 12.58 -18.39 15.67
CA LYS A 502 11.34 -17.58 15.73
C LYS A 502 11.10 -16.78 14.46
N TYR A 503 12.18 -16.42 13.76
CA TYR A 503 12.18 -15.50 12.63
C TYR A 503 12.34 -16.18 11.29
N TYR A 504 12.84 -17.42 11.26
CA TYR A 504 13.05 -18.19 10.04
C TYR A 504 12.18 -19.46 10.04
N LEU A 505 11.10 -19.43 9.28
CA LEU A 505 10.11 -20.50 9.19
C LEU A 505 10.44 -21.54 8.09
N GLU A 506 11.23 -21.17 7.08
CA GLU A 506 11.62 -22.08 5.99
C GLU A 506 12.70 -23.10 6.39
N GLY A 507 13.29 -22.92 7.57
CA GLY A 507 14.33 -23.79 8.13
C GLY A 507 15.76 -23.30 7.87
N PRO A 508 16.75 -23.90 8.55
CA PRO A 508 18.07 -23.32 8.66
C PRO A 508 18.89 -23.41 7.36
N GLY A 509 19.75 -22.42 7.14
CA GLY A 509 20.77 -22.41 6.08
C GLY A 509 20.27 -22.05 4.69
N LEU A 510 19.03 -21.55 4.59
CA LEU A 510 18.51 -20.94 3.38
C LEU A 510 18.89 -19.46 3.28
N HIS A 511 18.93 -18.77 4.42
CA HIS A 511 19.16 -17.33 4.53
C HIS A 511 20.41 -17.06 5.38
N ALA A 512 20.94 -15.84 5.32
CA ALA A 512 21.80 -15.38 6.40
C ALA A 512 20.96 -15.28 7.68
N GLU A 513 21.47 -15.75 8.82
CA GLU A 513 20.70 -15.89 10.05
C GLU A 513 21.40 -15.23 11.24
N GLY A 514 20.60 -14.62 12.12
CA GLY A 514 21.08 -13.99 13.35
C GLY A 514 22.19 -12.98 13.07
N VAL A 515 23.35 -13.15 13.68
CA VAL A 515 24.48 -12.22 13.53
C VAL A 515 25.06 -12.14 12.10
N ASP A 516 24.78 -13.13 11.25
CA ASP A 516 25.20 -13.10 9.85
C ASP A 516 24.23 -12.28 8.98
N TYR A 517 23.03 -11.99 9.50
CA TYR A 517 22.03 -11.15 8.86
C TYR A 517 22.23 -9.68 9.23
N ASP A 518 23.12 -9.00 8.51
CA ASP A 518 23.43 -7.61 8.77
C ASP A 518 22.59 -6.66 7.89
N ILE A 519 22.16 -5.53 8.47
CA ILE A 519 21.51 -4.43 7.77
C ILE A 519 22.26 -3.12 8.09
N PRO A 520 22.40 -2.20 7.13
CA PRO A 520 23.22 -0.99 7.33
C PRO A 520 22.63 0.01 8.35
N GLY A 521 21.41 -0.24 8.80
CA GLY A 521 20.59 0.61 9.65
C GLY A 521 19.11 0.47 9.28
N TYR A 522 18.26 1.28 9.90
CA TYR A 522 16.83 1.30 9.61
C TYR A 522 16.27 2.73 9.63
N LEU A 523 15.27 3.00 8.80
CA LEU A 523 14.83 4.38 8.51
C LEU A 523 14.25 5.12 9.71
N MET A 524 13.52 4.43 10.60
CA MET A 524 12.99 5.05 11.82
C MET A 524 14.07 5.49 12.82
N SER A 525 15.32 5.03 12.66
CA SER A 525 16.43 5.53 13.48
C SER A 525 16.84 6.95 13.11
N LEU A 526 16.47 7.42 11.91
CA LEU A 526 16.91 8.71 11.36
C LEU A 526 16.14 9.89 11.95
N VAL A 527 14.88 9.67 12.34
CA VAL A 527 13.97 10.72 12.80
C VAL A 527 13.09 10.22 13.94
N GLN A 528 12.94 11.01 14.99
CA GLN A 528 12.04 10.72 16.11
C GLN A 528 10.82 11.65 16.07
N ARG A 529 9.62 11.07 16.10
CA ARG A 529 8.34 11.78 16.17
C ARG A 529 7.40 11.00 17.09
N ASP A 530 6.40 11.67 17.67
CA ASP A 530 5.40 11.01 18.52
C ASP A 530 4.55 10.04 17.69
N VAL A 531 4.22 10.44 16.47
CA VAL A 531 3.62 9.58 15.44
C VAL A 531 4.45 9.69 14.17
N LEU A 532 5.02 8.58 13.72
CA LEU A 532 5.85 8.52 12.52
C LEU A 532 5.21 7.57 11.50
N PHE A 533 4.65 8.15 10.45
CA PHE A 533 4.14 7.45 9.29
C PHE A 533 5.32 6.98 8.44
N THR A 534 5.30 5.72 8.03
CA THR A 534 6.27 5.13 7.10
C THR A 534 5.51 4.64 5.90
N VAL A 535 5.70 5.31 4.75
CA VAL A 535 4.91 5.12 3.54
C VAL A 535 5.77 4.45 2.47
N GLY A 536 5.46 3.19 2.17
CA GLY A 536 6.07 2.46 1.04
C GLY A 536 5.40 2.90 -0.26
N LEU A 537 6.04 2.67 -1.41
CA LEU A 537 5.61 3.29 -2.67
C LEU A 537 5.36 4.79 -2.53
N GLY A 538 6.07 5.42 -1.58
CA GLY A 538 5.73 6.72 -1.05
C GLY A 538 6.19 7.82 -1.99
N THR A 539 7.33 7.64 -2.65
CA THR A 539 7.91 8.60 -3.61
C THR A 539 7.80 8.15 -5.06
N GLU A 540 7.81 6.83 -5.28
CA GLU A 540 7.68 6.15 -6.55
C GLU A 540 7.70 4.63 -6.31
N GLU A 541 7.28 3.85 -7.30
CA GLU A 541 7.47 2.41 -7.34
C GLU A 541 8.77 2.01 -8.06
N LEU A 542 9.55 1.12 -7.46
CA LEU A 542 10.82 0.59 -8.02
C LEU A 542 11.01 -0.92 -7.77
N GLY A 543 9.92 -1.64 -7.55
CA GLY A 543 9.93 -3.04 -7.11
C GLY A 543 10.36 -3.19 -5.66
N TYR A 544 10.73 -4.43 -5.34
CA TYR A 544 11.22 -4.83 -4.03
C TYR A 544 12.61 -4.31 -3.73
N TRP A 545 12.76 -3.76 -2.52
CA TRP A 545 14.06 -3.57 -1.90
C TRP A 545 14.40 -4.80 -1.08
N VAL A 546 15.60 -5.33 -1.24
CA VAL A 546 16.01 -6.56 -0.57
C VAL A 546 17.35 -6.30 0.13
N PRO A 547 17.47 -6.58 1.44
CA PRO A 547 18.75 -6.52 2.13
C PRO A 547 19.80 -7.36 1.42
N VAL A 548 21.06 -6.89 1.35
CA VAL A 548 22.14 -7.66 0.72
C VAL A 548 22.32 -9.03 1.37
N SER A 549 22.08 -9.13 2.68
CA SER A 549 22.08 -10.38 3.45
C SER A 549 21.03 -11.40 2.98
N GLU A 550 19.97 -10.95 2.29
CA GLU A 550 18.96 -11.78 1.62
C GLU A 550 19.27 -12.04 0.14
N TYR A 551 20.14 -11.23 -0.47
CA TYR A 551 20.35 -11.25 -1.91
C TYR A 551 21.12 -12.51 -2.34
N ARG A 552 20.44 -13.43 -3.02
CA ARG A 552 21.02 -14.67 -3.57
C ARG A 552 21.36 -14.51 -5.05
N LEU A 553 22.64 -14.48 -5.39
CA LEU A 553 23.08 -14.90 -6.73
C LEU A 553 23.17 -16.44 -6.71
N LYS A 554 22.14 -17.13 -7.19
CA LYS A 554 22.25 -18.57 -7.46
C LYS A 554 23.05 -18.83 -8.73
#